data_AF-A0A182EFW0-F1
#
_entry.id   AF-A0A182EFW0-F1
#
_cell.length_a   1.000
_cell.length_b   1.000
_cell.length_c   1.000
_cell.angle_alpha   90.00
_cell.angle_beta   90.00
_cell.angle_gamma   90.00
#
_symmetry.space_group_name_H-M   'P 1'
#
loop_
_entity.id
_entity.type
_entity.pdbx_description
1 polymer ?
#
loop_
_entity_poly.entity_id
_entity_poly.type
_entity_poly.pdbx_seq_one_letter_code
_entity_poly.pdbx_strand_id
1 'polypeptide(L)'
;MCRIRYSMLKLDYLCSLRIAHHECFSVMSPSIDVSTVCDLCLGDCNQNKKTMKAEQLISCHDCGRSGHPSCLKFTDNMLTSTGKYGWQCIECKSCAICGFSDND
;
A
#
# COMPACT_ATOMS: atom_id res chain seq x y z
N MET A 1 10.78 17.12 -5.35
CA MET A 1 11.70 16.04 -5.80
C MET A 1 12.20 15.24 -4.59
N CYS A 2 11.47 14.24 -4.13
CA CYS A 2 12.03 13.18 -3.27
C CYS A 2 12.89 12.26 -4.15
N ARG A 3 14.13 12.66 -4.40
CA ARG A 3 15.14 11.79 -5.03
C ARG A 3 15.76 10.91 -3.94
N ILE A 4 15.10 9.79 -3.63
CA ILE A 4 15.81 8.63 -3.06
C ILE A 4 16.27 7.80 -4.25
N ARG A 5 17.59 7.64 -4.39
CA ARG A 5 18.24 6.72 -5.33
C ARG A 5 17.81 5.28 -5.01
N TYR A 6 16.67 4.85 -5.54
CA TYR A 6 16.43 3.44 -5.82
C TYR A 6 16.75 3.21 -7.30
N SER A 7 17.98 2.74 -7.53
CA SER A 7 18.37 1.84 -8.61
C SER A 7 17.34 1.64 -9.74
N MET A 8 17.32 2.59 -10.68
CA MET A 8 17.37 2.43 -12.14
C MET A 8 16.99 1.07 -12.78
N LEU A 9 15.88 0.43 -12.37
CA LEU A 9 15.37 -0.79 -13.01
C LEU A 9 13.82 -0.86 -13.06
N LYS A 10 13.10 0.25 -12.81
CA LYS A 10 11.65 0.18 -12.52
C LYS A 10 10.70 1.08 -13.32
N LEU A 11 11.09 1.75 -14.41
CA LEU A 11 10.19 2.70 -15.08
C LEU A 11 9.92 2.56 -16.59
N ASP A 12 10.60 1.69 -17.35
CA ASP A 12 10.38 1.64 -18.82
C ASP A 12 9.69 0.35 -19.33
N TYR A 13 9.50 -0.67 -18.51
CA TYR A 13 9.12 -2.01 -19.00
C TYR A 13 7.62 -2.31 -19.06
N LEU A 14 6.76 -1.33 -18.79
CA LEU A 14 5.29 -1.48 -18.85
C LEU A 14 4.65 -0.74 -20.04
N CYS A 15 5.41 -0.40 -21.06
CA CYS A 15 4.86 0.26 -22.27
C CYS A 15 4.71 -0.67 -23.50
N SER A 16 5.38 -1.82 -23.61
CA SER A 16 5.61 -2.38 -24.96
C SER A 16 5.19 -3.82 -25.28
N LEU A 17 4.71 -4.68 -24.37
CA LEU A 17 4.36 -6.05 -24.78
C LEU A 17 2.95 -6.47 -24.35
N ARG A 18 1.97 -6.07 -25.16
CA ARG A 18 0.88 -6.97 -25.51
C ARG A 18 1.47 -8.08 -26.38
N ILE A 19 1.36 -9.34 -25.95
CA ILE A 19 0.93 -10.52 -26.73
C ILE A 19 1.26 -11.82 -25.95
N ALA A 20 0.21 -12.65 -25.81
CA ALA A 20 0.22 -14.11 -25.59
C ALA A 20 0.62 -14.68 -24.22
N HIS A 21 -0.32 -14.64 -23.27
CA HIS A 21 -0.70 -15.71 -22.31
C HIS A 21 -1.79 -15.10 -21.39
N HIS A 22 -3.08 -15.06 -21.74
CA HIS A 22 -4.05 -16.16 -21.56
C HIS A 22 -3.63 -17.03 -20.34
N GLU A 23 -4.22 -16.96 -19.14
CA GLU A 23 -5.66 -17.18 -18.89
C GLU A 23 -6.18 -16.97 -17.44
N CYS A 24 -5.63 -16.11 -16.54
CA CYS A 24 -6.22 -16.02 -15.17
C CYS A 24 -5.96 -14.76 -14.30
N PHE A 25 -5.95 -13.54 -14.83
CA PHE A 25 -5.77 -12.35 -13.95
C PHE A 25 -6.45 -11.08 -14.48
N SER A 26 -7.78 -11.08 -14.64
CA SER A 26 -8.48 -9.89 -15.16
C SER A 26 -9.86 -9.64 -14.57
N VAL A 27 -10.09 -9.92 -13.29
CA VAL A 27 -11.25 -9.33 -12.59
C VAL A 27 -10.80 -8.71 -11.27
N MET A 28 -10.96 -7.39 -11.22
CA MET A 28 -10.82 -6.50 -10.06
C MET A 28 -9.40 -6.04 -9.69
N SER A 29 -8.96 -4.96 -10.33
CA SER A 29 -8.40 -3.84 -9.57
C SER A 29 -8.81 -2.57 -10.31
N PRO A 30 -9.71 -1.75 -9.76
CA PRO A 30 -9.92 -0.41 -10.30
C PRO A 30 -8.59 0.35 -10.20
N SER A 31 -8.43 1.40 -10.99
CA SER A 31 -7.36 2.38 -10.80
C SER A 31 -7.47 2.99 -9.40
N ILE A 32 -6.90 2.33 -8.40
CA ILE A 32 -6.95 2.76 -7.00
C ILE A 32 -5.92 3.86 -6.85
N ASP A 33 -6.40 5.09 -6.70
CA ASP A 33 -5.56 6.24 -6.40
C ASP A 33 -4.97 6.07 -5.00
N VAL A 34 -3.66 5.81 -4.94
CA VAL A 34 -2.94 5.66 -3.68
C VAL A 34 -2.71 7.03 -3.07
N SER A 35 -3.22 7.24 -1.86
CA SER A 35 -3.02 8.45 -1.09
C SER A 35 -1.54 8.63 -0.75
N THR A 36 -0.99 9.82 -0.99
CA THR A 36 0.39 10.17 -0.61
C THR A 36 0.48 10.82 0.78
N VAL A 37 -0.63 10.81 1.52
CA VAL A 37 -0.78 11.44 2.83
C VAL A 37 -1.38 10.45 3.82
N CYS A 38 -1.08 10.62 5.10
CA CYS A 38 -1.63 9.80 6.17
C CYS A 38 -3.05 10.24 6.53
N ASP A 39 -4.02 9.33 6.53
CA ASP A 39 -5.40 9.63 6.93
C ASP A 39 -5.54 10.03 8.41
N LEU A 40 -4.59 9.66 9.28
CA LEU A 40 -4.69 9.89 10.73
C LEU A 40 -4.06 11.20 11.18
N CYS A 41 -3.00 11.66 10.49
CA CYS A 41 -2.27 12.86 10.88
C CYS A 41 -2.20 13.91 9.77
N LEU A 42 -2.69 13.60 8.56
CA LEU A 42 -2.64 14.44 7.36
C LEU A 42 -1.21 14.89 6.99
N GLY A 43 -0.20 14.13 7.44
CA GLY A 43 1.20 14.33 7.09
C GLY A 43 1.61 13.43 5.93
N ASP A 44 2.59 13.87 5.15
CA ASP A 44 3.20 13.10 4.07
C ASP A 44 4.37 12.23 4.58
N CYS A 45 5.06 11.53 3.68
CA CYS A 45 6.19 10.66 4.03
C CYS A 45 7.40 11.41 4.61
N ASN A 46 7.52 12.72 4.38
CA ASN A 46 8.62 13.52 4.91
C ASN A 46 8.35 14.04 6.33
N GLN A 47 7.08 14.06 6.75
CA GLN A 47 6.73 14.58 8.07
C GLN A 47 5.45 13.93 8.60
N ASN A 48 5.62 13.10 9.62
CA ASN A 48 4.52 12.68 10.48
C ASN A 48 4.19 13.82 11.46
N LYS A 49 2.94 14.30 11.46
CA LYS A 49 2.52 15.40 12.35
C LYS A 49 2.41 15.02 13.83
N LYS A 50 2.33 13.72 14.16
CA LYS A 50 2.29 13.23 15.55
C LYS A 50 3.68 13.16 16.17
N THR A 51 4.64 12.61 15.44
CA THR A 51 6.01 12.38 15.94
C THR A 51 6.98 13.47 15.52
N MET A 52 6.57 14.36 14.60
CA MET A 52 7.38 15.40 13.98
C MET A 52 8.64 14.84 13.28
N LYS A 53 8.57 13.60 12.78
CA LYS A 53 9.68 12.91 12.10
C LYS A 53 9.25 12.40 10.72
N ALA A 54 10.20 12.28 9.81
CA ALA A 54 9.97 11.63 8.52
C ALA A 54 9.72 10.13 8.72
N GLU A 55 8.68 9.60 8.09
CA GLU A 55 8.27 8.20 8.24
C GLU A 55 7.57 7.74 6.97
N GLN A 56 7.90 6.55 6.47
CA GLN A 56 7.29 6.02 5.26
C GLN A 56 5.81 5.68 5.49
N LEU A 57 4.99 5.92 4.47
CA LEU A 57 3.58 5.60 4.47
C LEU A 57 3.39 4.16 3.99
N ILE A 58 2.44 3.47 4.60
CA ILE A 58 1.95 2.16 4.17
C ILE A 58 0.60 2.39 3.52
N SER A 59 0.41 1.83 2.32
CA SER A 59 -0.80 2.03 1.51
C SER A 59 -1.61 0.75 1.40
N CYS A 60 -2.92 0.86 1.55
CA CYS A 60 -3.84 -0.26 1.47
C CYS A 60 -3.95 -0.71 0.02
N HIS A 61 -3.84 -2.03 -0.21
CA HIS A 61 -3.94 -2.58 -1.56
C HIS A 61 -5.33 -2.38 -2.19
N ASP A 62 -6.41 -2.47 -1.40
CA ASP A 62 -7.79 -2.43 -1.94
C ASP A 62 -8.41 -1.04 -2.09
N CYS A 63 -8.06 -0.10 -1.20
CA CYS A 63 -8.68 1.23 -1.18
C CYS A 63 -7.70 2.40 -1.36
N GLY A 64 -6.40 2.14 -1.44
CA GLY A 64 -5.38 3.17 -1.68
C GLY A 64 -5.11 4.11 -0.50
N ARG A 65 -5.86 4.01 0.60
CA ARG A 65 -5.63 4.81 1.81
C ARG A 65 -4.23 4.54 2.37
N SER A 66 -3.59 5.59 2.88
CA SER A 66 -2.23 5.51 3.40
C SER A 66 -2.14 5.95 4.86
N GLY A 67 -1.20 5.37 5.60
CA GLY A 67 -0.96 5.71 6.99
C GLY A 67 0.49 5.47 7.42
N HIS A 68 0.98 6.31 8.34
CA HIS A 68 2.26 6.06 8.98
C HIS A 68 2.17 4.89 9.97
N PRO A 69 3.17 4.00 10.05
CA PRO A 69 3.18 2.91 11.01
C PRO A 69 3.02 3.38 12.46
N SER A 70 3.67 4.49 12.85
CA SER A 70 3.50 5.09 14.18
C SER A 70 2.10 5.62 14.42
N CYS A 71 1.43 6.14 13.38
CA CYS A 71 0.04 6.59 13.49
C CYS A 71 -0.93 5.41 13.66
N LEU A 72 -0.66 4.31 12.94
CA LEU A 72 -1.41 3.06 12.99
C LEU A 72 -1.06 2.19 14.21
N LYS A 73 -0.12 2.63 15.06
CA LYS A 73 0.42 1.87 16.20
C LYS A 73 0.96 0.49 15.80
N PHE A 74 1.59 0.41 14.63
CA PHE A 74 2.23 -0.81 14.17
C PHE A 74 3.45 -1.12 15.03
N THR A 75 3.53 -2.39 15.44
CA THR A 75 4.75 -2.95 16.00
C THR A 75 5.66 -3.42 14.87
N ASP A 76 6.96 -3.60 15.17
CA ASP A 76 7.95 -4.04 14.18
C ASP A 76 7.56 -5.36 13.49
N ASN A 77 6.94 -6.27 14.25
CA ASN A 77 6.39 -7.53 13.73
C ASN A 77 5.29 -7.30 12.68
N MET A 78 4.41 -6.30 12.88
CA MET A 78 3.35 -5.97 11.93
C MET A 78 3.92 -5.36 10.64
N LEU A 79 5.00 -4.58 10.76
CA LEU A 79 5.69 -4.00 9.61
C LEU A 79 6.35 -5.07 8.75
N THR A 80 7.01 -6.05 9.39
CA THR A 80 7.62 -7.20 8.71
C THR A 80 6.59 -8.04 7.95
N SER A 81 5.43 -8.32 8.56
CA SER A 81 4.34 -9.04 7.89
C SER A 81 3.73 -8.25 6.75
N THR A 82 3.53 -6.94 6.94
CA THR A 82 3.01 -6.03 5.91
C THR A 82 3.89 -5.99 4.67
N GLY A 83 5.22 -5.95 4.84
CA GLY A 83 6.16 -5.99 3.73
C GLY A 83 6.15 -7.32 2.96
N LYS A 84 5.76 -8.43 3.60
CA LYS A 84 5.71 -9.75 2.97
C LYS A 84 4.39 -10.04 2.27
N TYR A 85 3.26 -9.72 2.90
CA TYR A 85 1.93 -10.14 2.46
C TYR A 85 1.07 -9.02 1.88
N GLY A 86 1.56 -7.77 1.91
CA GLY A 86 0.76 -6.59 1.60
C GLY A 86 -0.11 -6.20 2.80
N TRP A 87 -0.36 -4.90 2.94
CA TRP A 87 -1.25 -4.38 3.98
C TRP A 87 -2.61 -4.02 3.43
N GLN A 88 -3.62 -4.41 4.19
CA GLN A 88 -5.02 -4.01 4.00
C GLN A 88 -5.41 -3.18 5.22
N CYS A 89 -6.10 -2.06 4.98
CA CYS A 89 -6.65 -1.26 6.08
C CYS A 89 -7.73 -2.04 6.82
N ILE A 90 -8.07 -1.61 8.04
CA ILE A 90 -9.02 -2.32 8.90
C ILE A 90 -10.37 -2.52 8.21
N GLU A 91 -10.81 -1.52 7.42
CA GLU A 91 -12.05 -1.56 6.66
C GLU A 91 -12.03 -2.51 5.47
N CYS A 92 -10.86 -2.75 4.89
CA CYS A 92 -10.68 -3.65 3.74
C CYS A 92 -10.19 -5.03 4.15
N LYS A 93 -9.95 -5.26 5.44
CA LYS A 93 -9.37 -6.52 5.92
C LYS A 93 -10.36 -7.66 5.68
N SER A 94 -10.08 -8.45 4.66
CA SER A 94 -10.78 -9.70 4.37
C SER A 94 -10.15 -10.88 5.12
N CYS A 95 -10.95 -11.91 5.40
CA CYS A 95 -10.46 -13.17 5.94
C CYS A 95 -9.36 -13.78 5.04
N ALA A 96 -8.15 -13.98 5.56
CA ALA A 96 -7.03 -14.54 4.77
C ALA A 96 -7.24 -16.01 4.33
N ILE A 97 -8.19 -16.71 4.95
CA ILE A 97 -8.51 -18.12 4.67
C ILE A 97 -9.68 -18.23 3.70
N CYS A 98 -10.67 -17.34 3.85
CA CYS A 98 -11.98 -17.46 3.22
C CYS A 98 -12.29 -16.33 2.23
N GLY A 99 -11.48 -15.28 2.16
CA GLY A 99 -11.61 -14.17 1.19
C GLY A 99 -12.83 -13.26 1.41
N PHE A 100 -13.82 -13.68 2.19
CA PHE A 100 -14.97 -12.87 2.55
C PHE A 100 -14.63 -11.93 3.73
N SER A 101 -14.98 -10.66 3.59
CA SER A 101 -15.19 -9.74 4.71
C SER A 101 -16.59 -10.03 5.25
N ASP A 102 -16.65 -10.55 6.48
CA ASP A 102 -17.88 -10.98 7.15
C ASP A 102 -19.01 -9.94 7.01
N ASN A 103 -20.15 -10.38 6.50
CA ASN A 103 -21.37 -9.59 6.40
C ASN A 103 -22.55 -10.57 6.52
N ASP A 104 -22.74 -11.16 7.72
CA ASP A 104 -24.04 -11.33 8.42
C ASP A 104 -23.86 -12.00 9.81
#